data_AF-A0A1J5EKY6-F1
#
_entry.id   AF-A0A1J5EKY6-F1
#
_cell.length_a   1.000
_cell.length_b   1.000
_cell.length_c   1.000
_cell.angle_alpha   90.00
_cell.angle_beta   90.00
_cell.angle_gamma   90.00
#
_symmetry.space_group_name_H-M   'P 1'
#
loop_
_entity.id
_entity.type
_entity.pdbx_description
1 polymer ?
#
loop_
_entity_poly.entity_id
_entity_poly.type
_entity_poly.pdbx_seq_one_letter_code
_entity_poly.pdbx_strand_id
1 'polypeptide(L)'
;MIEFYPNTIYYPREAVEAKFEKGELKSTEKRLLEFAERHRKRVWVISSEDSVNPDDELLLDNLRAYLLIRGSLHPAAEMGELIKEINKEVWYRNETQKEQPEEVAVDWEERYAAQWREARMFEAFVLIEKMRSQLIAILRATNQ
;
A
#
# COMPACT_ATOMS: atom_id res chain seq x y z
N MET A 1 18.51 -4.78 0.41
CA MET A 1 17.56 -4.01 1.23
C MET A 1 17.14 -2.78 0.43
N ILE A 2 15.96 -2.81 -0.18
CA ILE A 2 15.38 -1.61 -0.82
C ILE A 2 14.71 -0.82 0.28
N GLU A 3 15.37 0.24 0.73
CA GLU A 3 14.83 1.18 1.70
C GLU A 3 13.95 2.20 0.97
N PHE A 4 12.65 1.91 0.87
CA PHE A 4 11.66 2.88 0.40
C PHE A 4 11.24 3.76 1.58
N TYR A 5 11.97 4.85 1.80
CA TYR A 5 11.58 5.91 2.72
C TYR A 5 11.07 7.10 1.91
N PRO A 6 9.75 7.36 1.87
CA PRO A 6 9.25 8.61 1.35
C PRO A 6 9.86 9.74 2.21
N ASN A 7 10.48 10.73 1.56
CA ASN A 7 10.91 11.99 2.21
C ASN A 7 9.70 12.87 2.60
N THR A 8 8.65 12.27 3.17
CA THR A 8 7.48 13.02 3.64
C THR A 8 7.55 13.15 5.16
N ILE A 9 7.69 14.39 5.60
CA ILE A 9 7.65 14.84 7.01
C ILE A 9 6.32 14.50 7.72
N TYR A 10 5.35 13.92 7.01
CA TYR A 10 3.97 13.72 7.45
C TYR A 10 3.63 12.28 7.83
N TYR A 11 4.51 11.31 7.56
CA TYR A 11 4.15 9.91 7.76
C TYR A 11 5.32 9.05 8.26
N PRO A 12 5.80 9.30 9.50
CA PRO A 12 6.86 8.51 10.11
C PRO A 12 6.41 7.07 10.33
N ARG A 13 7.36 6.12 10.30
CA ARG A 13 7.09 4.69 10.51
C ARG A 13 6.27 4.44 11.77
N GLU A 14 6.63 5.14 12.84
CA GLU A 14 6.01 5.05 14.16
C GLU A 14 4.51 5.34 14.10
N ALA A 15 4.07 6.24 13.22
CA ALA A 15 2.66 6.53 13.02
C ALA A 15 1.92 5.35 12.37
N VAL A 16 2.54 4.67 11.41
CA VAL A 16 1.98 3.48 10.77
C VAL A 16 1.93 2.31 11.76
N GLU A 17 2.99 2.12 12.54
CA GLU A 17 3.04 1.10 13.57
C GLU A 17 1.96 1.33 14.63
N ALA A 18 1.75 2.57 15.07
CA ALA A 18 0.66 2.91 15.99
C ALA A 18 -0.73 2.63 15.39
N LYS A 19 -0.94 2.89 14.09
CA LYS A 19 -2.20 2.53 13.41
C LYS A 19 -2.41 1.02 13.34
N PHE A 20 -1.34 0.26 13.10
CA PHE A 20 -1.38 -1.20 13.11
C PHE A 20 -1.78 -1.72 14.49
N GLU A 21 -1.14 -1.23 15.56
CA GLU A 21 -1.43 -1.63 16.94
C GLU A 21 -2.88 -1.30 17.36
N LYS A 22 -3.43 -0.18 16.88
CA LYS A 22 -4.84 0.19 17.08
C LYS A 22 -5.82 -0.61 16.22
N GLY A 23 -5.32 -1.42 15.28
CA GLY A 23 -6.14 -2.18 14.34
C GLY A 23 -6.81 -1.34 13.26
N GLU A 24 -6.31 -0.13 13.00
CA GLU A 24 -6.83 0.78 11.96
C GLU A 24 -6.44 0.31 10.55
N LEU A 25 -5.46 -0.60 10.43
CA LEU A 25 -4.97 -1.13 9.15
C LEU A 25 -5.60 -2.47 8.73
N LYS A 26 -6.60 -3.00 9.46
CA LYS A 26 -7.20 -4.32 9.20
C LYS A 26 -7.67 -4.53 7.76
N SER A 27 -8.23 -3.50 7.12
CA SER A 27 -8.63 -3.58 5.72
C SER A 27 -7.42 -3.69 4.78
N THR A 28 -6.36 -2.96 5.07
CA THR A 28 -5.10 -2.99 4.30
C THR A 28 -4.38 -4.32 4.52
N GLU A 29 -4.36 -4.86 5.74
CA GLU A 29 -3.85 -6.19 6.06
C GLU A 29 -4.55 -7.27 5.22
N LYS A 30 -5.88 -7.28 5.21
CA LYS A 30 -6.67 -8.22 4.41
C LYS A 30 -6.32 -8.11 2.92
N ARG A 31 -6.28 -6.88 2.38
CA ARG A 31 -5.93 -6.64 0.97
C ARG A 31 -4.50 -7.07 0.64
N LEU A 32 -3.56 -6.91 1.57
CA LEU A 32 -2.18 -7.37 1.41
C LEU A 32 -2.10 -8.89 1.32
N LEU A 33 -2.81 -9.61 2.19
CA LEU A 33 -2.90 -11.07 2.12
C LEU A 33 -3.54 -11.55 0.81
N GLU A 34 -4.65 -10.93 0.40
CA GLU A 34 -5.31 -11.23 -0.89
C GLU A 34 -4.42 -10.93 -2.10
N PHE A 35 -3.65 -9.84 -2.03
CA PHE A 35 -2.68 -9.47 -3.06
C PHE A 35 -1.57 -10.53 -3.16
N ALA A 36 -0.99 -10.92 -2.02
CA ALA A 36 0.02 -11.97 -1.97
C ALA A 36 -0.51 -13.29 -2.52
N GLU A 37 -1.72 -13.71 -2.14
CA GLU A 37 -2.34 -14.94 -2.64
C GLU A 37 -2.55 -14.90 -4.16
N ARG A 38 -3.09 -13.79 -4.68
CA ARG A 38 -3.33 -13.60 -6.11
C ARG A 38 -2.05 -13.62 -6.93
N HIS A 39 -0.95 -13.13 -6.37
CA HIS A 39 0.30 -12.91 -7.09
C HIS A 39 1.43 -13.87 -6.68
N ARG A 40 1.19 -14.82 -5.77
CA ARG A 40 2.21 -15.74 -5.24
C ARG A 40 3.03 -16.45 -6.31
N LYS A 41 2.36 -16.98 -7.35
CA LYS A 41 3.03 -17.66 -8.47
C LYS A 41 4.02 -16.75 -9.19
N ARG A 42 3.65 -15.48 -9.40
CA ARG A 42 4.49 -14.50 -10.11
C ARG A 42 5.69 -14.11 -9.26
N VAL A 43 5.47 -13.84 -7.97
CA VAL A 43 6.54 -13.54 -7.01
C VAL A 43 7.51 -14.70 -6.87
N TRP A 44 6.99 -15.94 -6.83
CA TRP A 44 7.81 -17.15 -6.80
C TRP A 44 8.69 -17.26 -8.04
N VAL A 45 8.12 -17.14 -9.25
CA VAL A 45 8.89 -17.20 -10.51
C VAL A 45 10.02 -16.18 -10.52
N ILE A 46 9.74 -14.92 -10.18
CA ILE A 46 10.76 -13.86 -10.10
C ILE A 46 11.85 -14.24 -9.10
N SER A 47 11.48 -14.75 -7.92
CA SER A 47 12.44 -15.15 -6.89
C SER A 47 13.27 -16.37 -7.29
N SER A 48 12.70 -17.28 -8.08
CA SER A 48 13.40 -18.47 -8.59
C SER A 48 14.38 -18.16 -9.71
N GLU A 49 14.20 -17.04 -10.43
CA GLU A 49 15.19 -16.53 -11.40
C GLU A 49 16.47 -16.07 -10.68
N ASP A 50 16.33 -15.52 -9.47
CA ASP A 50 17.47 -15.07 -8.64
C ASP A 50 18.09 -16.20 -7.80
N SER A 51 17.29 -17.15 -7.32
CA SER A 51 17.76 -18.30 -6.51
C SER A 51 16.85 -19.51 -6.67
N VAL A 52 17.43 -20.68 -6.96
CA VAL A 52 16.68 -21.96 -7.11
C VAL A 52 15.83 -22.29 -5.87
N ASN A 53 16.31 -21.93 -4.69
CA ASN A 53 15.58 -22.05 -3.43
C ASN A 53 15.55 -20.67 -2.75
N PRO A 54 14.56 -19.82 -3.09
CA PRO A 54 14.51 -18.48 -2.54
C PRO A 54 14.23 -18.54 -1.03
N ASP A 55 15.04 -17.80 -0.27
CA ASP A 55 14.84 -17.62 1.15
C ASP A 55 13.67 -16.66 1.43
N ASP A 56 13.33 -16.51 2.71
CA ASP A 56 12.19 -15.66 3.10
C ASP A 56 12.42 -14.18 2.78
N GLU A 57 13.65 -13.68 2.89
CA GLU A 57 13.93 -12.27 2.58
C GLU A 57 13.74 -11.98 1.10
N LEU A 58 14.27 -12.85 0.23
CA LEU A 58 14.15 -12.71 -1.21
C LEU A 58 12.68 -12.75 -1.66
N LEU A 59 11.87 -13.64 -1.07
CA LEU A 59 10.43 -13.70 -1.34
C LEU A 59 9.70 -12.41 -0.96
N LEU A 60 10.02 -11.83 0.20
CA LEU A 60 9.40 -10.57 0.64
C LEU A 60 9.90 -9.37 -0.16
N ASP A 61 11.19 -9.31 -0.49
CA ASP A 61 11.76 -8.25 -1.34
C ASP A 61 11.14 -8.28 -2.73
N ASN A 62 10.95 -9.46 -3.31
CA ASN A 62 10.26 -9.60 -4.59
C ASN A 62 8.75 -9.34 -4.50
N LEU A 63 8.11 -9.60 -3.36
CA LEU A 63 6.73 -9.14 -3.13
C LEU A 63 6.65 -7.61 -3.10
N ARG A 64 7.58 -6.92 -2.42
CA ARG A 64 7.67 -5.45 -2.39
C ARG A 64 7.92 -4.89 -3.78
N ALA A 65 8.89 -5.44 -4.52
CA ALA A 65 9.20 -5.01 -5.88
C ALA A 65 8.00 -5.21 -6.81
N TYR A 66 7.32 -6.35 -6.70
CA TYR A 66 6.12 -6.61 -7.48
C TYR A 66 4.98 -5.64 -7.14
N LEU A 67 4.79 -5.32 -5.85
CA LEU A 67 3.82 -4.32 -5.41
C LEU A 67 4.13 -2.92 -5.97
N LEU A 68 5.40 -2.50 -5.99
CA LEU A 68 5.80 -1.23 -6.60
C LEU A 68 5.46 -1.16 -8.09
N ILE A 69 5.69 -2.25 -8.83
CA ILE A 69 5.32 -2.34 -10.26
C ILE A 69 3.80 -2.24 -10.45
N ARG A 70 3.02 -2.84 -9.54
CA ARG A 70 1.55 -2.78 -9.59
C ARG A 70 0.99 -1.45 -9.13
N GLY A 71 1.71 -0.73 -8.27
CA GLY A 71 1.37 0.60 -7.76
C GLY A 71 0.23 0.63 -6.74
N SER A 72 -0.41 -0.51 -6.44
CA SER A 72 -1.60 -0.56 -5.57
C SER A 72 -1.87 -1.98 -5.08
N LEU A 73 -2.33 -2.11 -3.84
CA LEU A 73 -2.82 -3.39 -3.32
C LEU A 73 -4.20 -3.73 -3.88
N HIS A 74 -5.05 -2.71 -3.99
CA HIS A 74 -6.42 -2.89 -4.43
C HIS A 74 -6.97 -1.60 -5.09
N PRO A 75 -6.77 -1.43 -6.41
CA PRO A 75 -7.05 -0.16 -7.11
C PRO A 75 -8.47 0.37 -6.89
N ALA A 76 -9.48 -0.49 -6.98
CA ALA A 76 -10.87 -0.06 -6.81
C ALA A 76 -11.18 0.46 -5.39
N ALA A 77 -10.49 -0.07 -4.37
CA ALA A 77 -10.73 0.33 -3.00
C ALA A 77 -9.97 1.62 -2.66
N GLU A 78 -8.74 1.75 -3.16
CA GLU A 78 -7.96 2.98 -3.06
C GLU A 78 -8.65 4.14 -3.78
N MET A 79 -9.24 3.91 -4.97
CA MET A 79 -10.06 4.92 -5.65
C MET A 79 -11.27 5.34 -4.81
N GLY A 80 -11.94 4.39 -4.15
CA GLY A 80 -13.04 4.70 -3.23
C GLY A 80 -12.61 5.51 -2.01
N GLU A 81 -11.40 5.28 -1.50
CA GLU A 81 -10.81 6.04 -0.40
C GLU A 81 -10.39 7.45 -0.85
N LEU A 82 -9.79 7.58 -2.03
CA LEU A 82 -9.45 8.85 -2.67
C LEU A 82 -10.69 9.75 -2.83
N ILE A 83 -11.79 9.19 -3.36
CA ILE A 83 -13.06 9.91 -3.54
C ILE A 83 -13.59 10.42 -2.19
N LYS A 84 -13.43 9.65 -1.11
CA LYS A 84 -13.84 10.11 0.23
C LYS A 84 -13.00 11.28 0.71
N GLU A 85 -11.69 11.26 0.48
CA GLU A 85 -10.82 12.39 0.87
C GLU A 85 -11.15 13.66 0.07
N ILE A 86 -11.37 13.53 -1.24
CA ILE A 86 -11.81 14.66 -2.08
C ILE A 86 -13.16 15.21 -1.59
N ASN A 87 -14.14 14.35 -1.30
CA ASN A 87 -15.45 14.79 -0.83
C ASN A 87 -15.39 15.50 0.54
N LYS A 88 -14.46 15.11 1.43
CA LYS A 88 -14.21 15.84 2.67
C LYS A 88 -13.66 17.24 2.37
N GLU A 89 -12.71 17.35 1.46
CA GLU A 89 -12.14 18.65 1.06
C GLU A 89 -13.21 19.57 0.46
N VAL A 90 -14.05 19.04 -0.44
CA VAL A 90 -15.20 19.76 -1.02
C VAL A 90 -16.08 20.32 0.09
N TRP A 91 -16.38 19.50 1.11
CA TRP A 91 -17.19 19.93 2.25
C TRP A 91 -16.50 21.04 3.05
N TYR A 92 -15.24 20.86 3.45
CA TYR A 92 -14.49 21.85 4.23
C TYR A 92 -14.37 23.21 3.52
N ARG A 93 -14.04 23.21 2.24
CA ARG A 93 -13.92 24.47 1.47
C ARG A 93 -15.27 25.16 1.33
N ASN A 94 -16.33 24.39 1.09
CA ASN A 94 -17.70 24.90 0.99
C ASN A 94 -18.31 25.40 2.29
N GLU A 95 -17.69 25.16 3.46
CA GLU A 95 -18.07 25.86 4.69
C GLU A 95 -17.74 27.37 4.63
N THR A 96 -16.74 27.76 3.83
CA THR A 96 -16.21 29.13 3.81
C THR A 96 -16.37 29.83 2.46
N GLN A 97 -16.35 29.10 1.35
CA GLN A 97 -16.43 29.63 -0.02
C GLN A 97 -17.22 28.68 -0.92
N LYS A 98 -18.09 29.18 -1.80
CA LYS A 98 -18.80 28.33 -2.76
C LYS A 98 -17.88 27.95 -3.92
N GLU A 99 -17.17 26.84 -3.78
CA GLU A 99 -16.31 26.24 -4.81
C GLU A 99 -17.01 25.05 -5.49
N GLN A 100 -16.82 24.89 -6.80
CA GLN A 100 -17.38 23.75 -7.53
C GLN A 100 -16.62 22.47 -7.17
N PRO A 101 -17.32 21.34 -6.94
CA PRO A 101 -16.68 20.08 -6.56
C PRO A 101 -15.58 19.62 -7.53
N GLU A 102 -15.75 19.87 -8.83
CA GLU A 102 -14.78 19.50 -9.87
C GLU A 102 -13.47 20.28 -9.74
N GLU A 103 -13.55 21.57 -9.41
CA GLU A 103 -12.38 22.44 -9.22
C GLU A 103 -11.59 22.01 -7.98
N VAL A 104 -12.28 21.70 -6.89
CA VAL A 104 -11.67 21.18 -5.66
C VAL A 104 -11.01 19.82 -5.92
N ALA A 105 -11.64 18.94 -6.71
CA ALA A 105 -11.09 17.63 -7.02
C ALA A 105 -9.77 17.74 -7.82
N VAL A 106 -9.72 18.61 -8.83
CA VAL A 106 -8.50 18.86 -9.62
C VAL A 106 -7.40 19.42 -8.73
N ASP A 107 -7.72 20.45 -7.93
CA ASP A 107 -6.75 21.06 -7.01
C ASP A 107 -6.22 20.05 -5.96
N TRP A 108 -7.11 19.21 -5.43
CA TRP A 108 -6.73 18.17 -4.48
C TRP A 108 -5.82 17.13 -5.13
N GLU A 109 -6.12 16.70 -6.36
CA GLU A 109 -5.31 15.73 -7.08
C GLU A 109 -3.90 16.26 -7.36
N GLU A 110 -3.79 17.50 -7.84
CA GLU A 110 -2.52 18.16 -8.13
C GLU A 110 -1.64 18.31 -6.88
N ARG A 111 -2.25 18.62 -5.73
CA ARG A 111 -1.50 18.90 -4.49
C ARG A 111 -1.18 17.66 -3.67
N TYR A 112 -2.13 16.73 -3.56
CA TYR A 112 -2.09 15.71 -2.50
C TYR A 112 -2.04 14.27 -3.03
N ALA A 113 -2.45 14.00 -4.28
CA ALA A 113 -2.62 12.62 -4.73
C ALA A 113 -1.30 11.81 -4.74
N ALA A 114 -0.17 12.43 -5.09
CA ALA A 114 1.12 11.77 -5.08
C ALA A 114 1.51 11.33 -3.65
N GLN A 115 1.50 12.26 -2.70
CA GLN A 115 1.81 11.99 -1.29
C GLN A 115 0.83 11.00 -0.66
N TRP A 116 -0.45 11.08 -1.03
CA TRP A 116 -1.47 10.16 -0.57
C TRP A 116 -1.18 8.71 -1.02
N ARG A 117 -0.83 8.52 -2.31
CA ARG A 117 -0.45 7.20 -2.84
C ARG A 117 0.85 6.68 -2.21
N GLU A 118 1.84 7.54 -2.02
CA GLU A 118 3.09 7.19 -1.32
C GLU A 118 2.82 6.71 0.11
N ALA A 119 1.95 7.39 0.85
CA ALA A 119 1.58 6.98 2.20
C ALA A 119 0.91 5.60 2.23
N ARG A 120 -0.01 5.31 1.29
CA ARG A 120 -0.64 3.98 1.16
C ARG A 120 0.39 2.89 0.85
N MET A 121 1.34 3.17 -0.04
CA MET A 121 2.42 2.23 -0.38
C MET A 121 3.32 1.96 0.84
N PHE A 122 3.65 3.02 1.58
CA PHE A 122 4.44 2.89 2.81
C PHE A 122 3.73 2.07 3.89
N GLU A 123 2.42 2.23 4.07
CA GLU A 123 1.62 1.36 4.96
C GLU A 123 1.76 -0.11 4.55
N ALA A 124 1.63 -0.42 3.26
CA ALA A 124 1.78 -1.77 2.75
C ALA A 124 3.18 -2.35 3.06
N PHE A 125 4.23 -1.54 2.96
CA PHE A 125 5.62 -1.97 3.22
C PHE A 125 5.85 -2.31 4.69
N VAL A 126 5.34 -1.47 5.61
CA VAL A 126 5.39 -1.75 7.05
C VAL A 126 4.59 -3.02 7.36
N LEU A 127 3.42 -3.19 6.76
CA LEU A 127 2.60 -4.40 6.94
C LEU A 127 3.29 -5.66 6.41
N ILE A 128 4.05 -5.59 5.31
CA ILE A 128 4.84 -6.72 4.80
C ILE A 128 5.80 -7.25 5.86
N GLU A 129 6.41 -6.37 6.65
CA GLU A 129 7.28 -6.78 7.75
C GLU A 129 6.50 -7.34 8.94
N LYS A 130 5.44 -6.64 9.39
CA LYS A 130 4.64 -7.07 10.54
C LYS A 130 3.92 -8.40 10.29
N MET A 131 3.55 -8.68 9.03
CA MET A 131 2.82 -9.88 8.62
C MET A 131 3.71 -10.93 7.96
N ARG A 132 5.03 -10.83 8.11
CA ARG A 132 6.03 -11.70 7.45
C ARG A 132 5.65 -13.17 7.46
N SER A 133 5.37 -13.77 8.62
CA SER A 133 5.11 -15.20 8.72
C SER A 133 3.90 -15.65 7.89
N GLN A 134 2.85 -14.84 7.86
CA GLN A 134 1.64 -15.13 7.08
C GLN A 134 1.91 -15.02 5.57
N LEU A 135 2.63 -13.97 5.17
CA LEU A 135 2.99 -13.74 3.77
C LEU A 135 3.92 -14.84 3.24
N ILE A 136 4.92 -15.25 4.02
CA ILE A 136 5.81 -16.36 3.64
C ILE A 136 5.02 -17.66 3.48
N ALA A 137 4.09 -17.96 4.39
CA ALA A 137 3.24 -19.15 4.26
C ALA A 137 2.46 -19.14 2.93
N ILE A 138 1.88 -17.99 2.56
CA ILE A 138 1.17 -17.80 1.28
C ILE A 138 2.11 -17.98 0.09
N LEU A 139 3.27 -17.31 0.10
CA LEU A 139 4.21 -17.33 -1.03
C LEU A 139 4.80 -18.72 -1.26
N ARG A 140 5.09 -19.46 -0.18
CA ARG A 140 5.63 -20.83 -0.22
C ARG A 140 4.58 -21.90 -0.54
N ALA A 141 3.29 -21.62 -0.35
CA ALA A 141 2.21 -22.54 -0.73
C ALA A 141 2.13 -22.80 -2.25
N THR A 142 2.97 -22.14 -3.05
CA THR A 142 3.12 -22.37 -4.50
C THR A 142 3.68 -23.76 -4.85
N ASN A 143 4.30 -24.46 -3.89
CA ASN A 143 4.84 -25.82 -4.05
C ASN A 143 3.85 -26.96 -3.75
N GLN A 144 2.55 -26.67 -3.59
CA GLN A 144 1.48 -27.67 -3.46
C GLN A 144 0.54 -27.66 -4.67
#